data_AF-A0A3Q7YDW4-F1
#
_entry.id   AF-A0A3Q7YDW4-F1
#
_cell.length_a   1.000
_cell.length_b   1.000
_cell.length_c   1.000
_cell.angle_alpha   90.00
_cell.angle_beta   90.00
_cell.angle_gamma   90.00
#
_symmetry.space_group_name_H-M   'P 1'
#
loop_
_entity.id
_entity.type
_entity.pdbx_description
1 polymer ?
#
loop_
_entity_poly.entity_id
_entity_poly.type
_entity_poly.pdbx_seq_one_letter_code
_entity_poly.pdbx_strand_id
1 'polypeptide(L)'
;MDPTKYIFEKPVLTGRIARWQVMLSEYDITYVTQKAINGSALADYLANQHVDDYKSMQCVFPDENIMVFSEECDDGKWTLLLDGASNIMGHGIGVVLISPKKKFIPITTRLCFDCTTNMAEYEACAMGILATLESKAKVLEVYGDLALIINQLNQE
;
A
#
# COMPACT_ATOMS: atom_id res chain seq x y z
N MET A 1 15.91 -22.88 8.28
CA MET A 1 17.14 -22.21 7.81
C MET A 1 16.92 -20.73 8.08
N ASP A 2 17.80 -20.10 8.86
CA ASP A 2 17.60 -18.71 9.28
C ASP A 2 17.94 -17.76 8.10
N PRO A 3 16.99 -16.94 7.64
CA PRO A 3 17.21 -16.08 6.46
C PRO A 3 18.34 -15.06 6.66
N THR A 4 18.52 -14.56 7.88
CA THR A 4 19.55 -13.56 8.20
C THR A 4 20.92 -14.20 8.16
N LYS A 5 21.06 -15.35 8.82
CA LYS A 5 22.29 -16.14 8.79
C LYS A 5 22.70 -16.50 7.35
N TYR A 6 21.75 -16.87 6.51
CA TYR A 6 22.00 -17.20 5.10
C TYR A 6 22.55 -16.03 4.28
N ILE A 7 22.11 -14.80 4.56
CA ILE A 7 22.56 -13.60 3.84
C ILE A 7 24.03 -13.30 4.18
N PHE A 8 24.46 -13.51 5.42
CA PHE A 8 25.86 -13.22 5.81
C PHE A 8 26.82 -14.37 5.50
N GLU A 9 26.35 -15.62 5.43
CA GLU A 9 27.21 -16.78 5.16
C GLU A 9 27.45 -17.03 3.66
N LYS A 10 26.61 -16.49 2.76
CA LYS A 10 26.78 -16.72 1.32
C LYS A 10 27.78 -15.73 0.71
N PRO A 11 28.82 -16.23 0.00
CA PRO A 11 29.85 -15.38 -0.61
C PRO A 11 29.34 -14.62 -1.85
N VAL A 12 28.25 -15.07 -2.48
CA VAL A 12 27.66 -14.42 -3.66
C VAL A 12 26.14 -14.39 -3.52
N LEU A 13 25.61 -13.17 -3.40
CA LEU A 13 24.19 -12.87 -3.48
C LEU A 13 23.95 -11.98 -4.70
N THR A 14 22.78 -12.10 -5.33
CA THR A 14 22.43 -11.34 -6.54
C THR A 14 21.11 -10.63 -6.34
N GLY A 15 20.93 -9.49 -7.01
CA GLY A 15 19.69 -8.73 -7.00
C GLY A 15 19.42 -8.03 -5.66
N ARG A 16 18.16 -8.06 -5.20
CA ARG A 16 17.74 -7.33 -3.99
C ARG A 16 18.50 -7.77 -2.74
N ILE A 17 18.83 -9.05 -2.61
CA ILE A 17 19.50 -9.59 -1.41
C ILE A 17 20.92 -9.04 -1.26
N ALA A 18 21.64 -8.83 -2.36
CA ALA A 18 22.97 -8.20 -2.34
C ALA A 18 22.90 -6.75 -1.84
N ARG A 19 21.86 -6.01 -2.24
CA ARG A 19 21.63 -4.63 -1.77
C ARG A 19 21.37 -4.60 -0.26
N TRP A 20 20.53 -5.51 0.25
CA TRP A 20 20.31 -5.66 1.68
C TRP A 20 21.60 -6.01 2.43
N GLN A 21 22.43 -6.93 1.91
CA GLN A 21 23.70 -7.29 2.53
C GLN A 21 24.66 -6.09 2.64
N VAL A 22 24.75 -5.26 1.60
CA VAL A 22 25.58 -4.04 1.63
C VAL A 22 25.08 -3.07 2.71
N MET A 23 23.78 -2.80 2.76
CA MET A 23 23.22 -1.90 3.79
C MET A 23 23.42 -2.41 5.21
N LEU A 24 23.31 -3.73 5.41
CA LEU A 24 23.46 -4.33 6.73
C LEU A 24 24.92 -4.48 7.17
N SER A 25 25.88 -4.49 6.22
CA SER A 25 27.32 -4.60 6.52
C SER A 25 27.93 -3.40 7.24
N GLU A 26 27.24 -2.25 7.27
CA GLU A 26 27.66 -1.07 8.05
C GLU A 26 27.55 -1.30 9.56
N TYR A 27 26.70 -2.25 9.98
CA TYR A 27 26.43 -2.56 11.37
C TYR A 27 27.16 -3.84 11.79
N ASP A 28 27.68 -3.84 13.02
CA ASP A 28 28.26 -5.05 13.63
C ASP A 28 27.13 -5.98 14.11
N ILE A 29 26.61 -6.79 13.19
CA ILE A 29 25.46 -7.65 13.43
C ILE A 29 25.91 -9.03 13.91
N THR A 30 25.66 -9.32 15.19
CA THR A 30 25.83 -10.67 15.74
C THR A 30 24.51 -11.44 15.69
N TYR A 31 24.50 -12.58 15.01
CA TYR A 31 23.32 -13.46 15.00
C TYR A 31 23.18 -14.22 16.33
N VAL A 32 22.02 -14.11 16.95
CA VAL A 32 21.65 -14.86 18.16
C VAL A 32 20.42 -15.71 17.83
N THR A 33 20.51 -17.03 17.98
CA THR A 33 19.37 -17.93 17.85
C THR A 33 18.30 -17.56 18.86
N GLN A 34 17.16 -17.05 18.39
CA GLN A 34 16.12 -16.56 19.28
C GLN A 34 15.20 -17.70 19.72
N LYS A 35 14.92 -17.79 21.02
CA LYS A 35 13.74 -18.51 21.52
C LYS A 35 12.52 -17.69 21.11
N ALA A 36 11.47 -18.34 20.63
CA ALA A 36 10.27 -17.70 20.06
C ALA A 36 9.88 -16.43 20.84
N ILE A 37 9.96 -15.26 20.18
CA ILE A 37 9.44 -14.02 20.76
C ILE A 37 7.92 -14.12 20.71
N ASN A 38 7.25 -13.91 21.83
CA ASN A 38 5.82 -13.71 21.81
C ASN A 38 5.53 -12.35 21.15
N GLY A 39 5.03 -12.36 19.91
CA GLY A 39 4.75 -11.15 19.15
C GLY A 39 3.79 -10.19 19.85
N SER A 40 2.91 -10.70 20.73
CA SER A 40 2.04 -9.86 21.54
C SER A 40 2.82 -8.97 22.50
N ALA A 41 3.87 -9.50 23.14
CA ALA A 41 4.69 -8.74 24.09
C ALA A 41 5.47 -7.61 23.41
N LEU A 42 5.88 -7.81 22.15
CA LEU A 42 6.53 -6.76 21.37
C LEU A 42 5.54 -5.67 20.95
N ALA A 43 4.33 -6.05 20.51
CA ALA A 43 3.27 -5.09 20.18
C ALA A 43 2.83 -4.29 21.41
N ASP A 44 2.65 -4.95 22.56
CA ASP A 44 2.29 -4.30 23.83
C ASP A 44 3.40 -3.36 24.32
N TYR A 45 4.67 -3.75 24.15
CA TYR A 45 5.81 -2.88 24.46
C TYR A 45 5.82 -1.62 23.58
N LEU A 46 5.66 -1.78 22.27
CA LEU A 46 5.62 -0.66 21.32
C LEU A 46 4.41 0.26 21.56
N ALA A 47 3.24 -0.31 21.92
CA ALA A 47 2.04 0.46 22.23
C ALA A 47 2.17 1.31 23.52
N ASN A 48 3.01 0.88 24.46
CA ASN A 48 3.26 1.59 25.72
C ASN A 48 4.46 2.54 25.66
N GLN A 49 5.20 2.56 24.56
CA GLN A 49 6.34 3.45 24.39
C GLN A 49 5.86 4.78 23.78
N HIS A 50 5.78 5.83 24.61
CA HIS A 50 5.47 7.17 24.15
C HIS A 50 6.68 7.72 23.36
N VAL A 51 6.54 7.82 22.02
CA VAL A 51 7.53 8.49 21.18
C VAL A 51 7.13 9.96 21.10
N ASP A 52 7.60 10.76 22.04
CA ASP A 52 7.28 12.20 22.10
C ASP A 52 7.85 12.98 20.88
N ASP A 53 8.84 12.41 20.19
CA ASP A 53 9.41 12.91 18.93
C ASP A 53 9.13 11.94 17.76
N TYR A 54 7.87 11.55 17.54
CA TYR A 54 7.51 10.82 16.32
C TYR A 54 7.66 11.75 15.12
N LYS A 55 8.88 11.85 14.58
CA LYS A 55 9.07 12.24 13.19
C LYS A 55 8.45 11.13 12.38
N SER A 56 7.35 11.46 11.69
CA SER A 56 6.77 10.62 10.65
C SER A 56 7.91 10.00 9.86
N MET A 57 8.10 8.68 9.97
CA MET A 57 9.02 7.97 9.10
C MET A 57 8.53 8.25 7.68
N GLN A 58 9.28 9.06 6.93
CA GLN A 58 9.12 9.13 5.49
C GLN A 58 9.52 7.75 4.98
N CYS A 59 8.55 6.86 4.85
CA CYS A 59 8.71 5.62 4.13
C CYS A 59 8.89 6.00 2.67
N VAL A 60 10.16 6.14 2.25
CA VAL A 60 10.54 6.32 0.86
C VAL A 60 10.24 5.00 0.14
N PHE A 61 8.98 4.81 -0.23
CA PHE A 61 8.60 3.73 -1.13
C PHE A 61 9.05 4.11 -2.55
N PRO A 62 9.61 3.19 -3.34
CA PRO A 62 10.12 3.49 -4.68
C PRO A 62 9.03 3.97 -5.67
N ASP A 63 7.76 3.87 -5.30
CA ASP A 63 6.57 4.39 -5.98
C ASP A 63 6.04 5.70 -5.37
N GLU A 64 6.78 6.38 -4.49
CA GLU A 64 6.42 7.72 -3.96
C GLU A 64 6.12 8.74 -5.06
N ASN A 65 6.70 8.58 -6.25
CA ASN A 65 6.40 9.43 -7.41
C ASN A 65 4.95 9.28 -7.94
N ILE A 66 4.23 8.22 -7.58
CA ILE A 66 2.78 8.08 -7.85
C ILE A 66 1.97 8.90 -6.83
N MET A 67 2.54 9.19 -5.65
CA MET A 67 1.91 9.97 -4.58
C MET A 67 2.12 11.49 -4.71
N VAL A 68 2.95 11.96 -5.64
CA VAL A 68 3.13 13.39 -5.92
C VAL A 68 1.96 13.89 -6.77
N PHE A 69 0.76 13.90 -6.19
CA PHE A 69 -0.31 14.77 -6.65
C PHE A 69 0.12 16.21 -6.36
N SER A 70 0.49 16.93 -7.40
CA SER A 70 0.93 18.33 -7.40
C SER A 70 0.25 19.16 -6.32
N GLU A 71 1.05 20.01 -5.66
CA GLU A 71 0.68 20.94 -4.58
C GLU A 71 -0.25 22.07 -5.04
N GLU A 72 -1.10 21.85 -6.04
CA GLU A 72 -2.19 22.74 -6.36
C GLU A 72 -3.37 22.34 -5.46
N CYS A 73 -3.53 23.08 -4.37
CA CYS A 73 -4.73 23.03 -3.53
C CYS A 73 -5.91 23.52 -4.37
N ASP A 74 -6.50 22.62 -5.16
CA ASP A 74 -7.81 22.82 -5.74
C ASP A 74 -8.84 22.59 -4.62
N ASP A 75 -9.40 23.69 -4.10
CA ASP A 75 -10.20 23.79 -2.85
C ASP A 75 -11.48 22.93 -2.85
N GLY A 76 -11.75 22.18 -3.91
CA GLY A 76 -12.91 21.28 -4.02
C GLY A 76 -12.66 19.91 -4.65
N LYS A 77 -11.44 19.61 -5.10
CA LYS A 77 -11.16 18.38 -5.88
C LYS A 77 -10.80 17.20 -4.99
N TRP A 78 -11.53 16.11 -5.16
CA TRP A 78 -11.23 14.82 -4.53
C TRP A 78 -10.48 13.94 -5.52
N THR A 79 -9.56 13.11 -5.01
CA THR A 79 -8.86 12.10 -5.82
C THR A 79 -9.27 10.72 -5.35
N LEU A 80 -9.61 9.84 -6.29
CA LEU A 80 -10.00 8.46 -6.05
C LEU A 80 -8.99 7.54 -6.72
N LEU A 81 -8.28 6.74 -5.94
CA LEU A 81 -7.39 5.68 -6.43
C LEU A 81 -8.10 4.34 -6.30
N LEU A 82 -8.04 3.53 -7.35
CA LEU A 82 -8.74 2.25 -7.46
C LEU A 82 -7.77 1.15 -7.84
N ASP A 83 -7.90 0.01 -7.16
CA ASP A 83 -7.19 -1.22 -7.48
C ASP A 83 -8.09 -2.44 -7.23
N GLY A 84 -8.05 -3.41 -8.13
CA GLY A 84 -8.83 -4.63 -8.07
C GLY A 84 -7.96 -5.83 -8.38
N ALA A 85 -7.93 -6.80 -7.49
CA ALA A 85 -7.10 -7.99 -7.65
C ALA A 85 -7.93 -9.27 -7.54
N SER A 86 -7.67 -10.20 -8.45
CA SER A 86 -8.28 -11.53 -8.46
C SER A 86 -7.19 -12.60 -8.60
N ASN A 87 -7.21 -13.61 -7.71
CA ASN A 87 -6.31 -14.75 -7.77
C ASN A 87 -6.98 -16.03 -7.24
N ILE A 88 -6.26 -17.16 -7.28
CA ILE A 88 -6.78 -18.47 -6.84
C ILE A 88 -7.17 -18.53 -5.35
N MET A 89 -6.65 -17.63 -4.52
CA MET A 89 -6.95 -17.53 -3.09
C MET A 89 -8.16 -16.63 -2.81
N GLY A 90 -8.61 -15.89 -3.82
CA GLY A 90 -9.80 -15.06 -3.79
C GLY A 90 -9.59 -13.69 -4.44
N HIS A 91 -10.55 -12.82 -4.14
CA HIS A 91 -10.75 -11.57 -4.85
C HIS A 91 -10.83 -10.43 -3.84
N GLY A 92 -10.22 -9.30 -4.18
CA GLY A 92 -10.18 -8.15 -3.31
C GLY A 92 -10.19 -6.86 -4.10
N ILE A 93 -10.70 -5.82 -3.46
CA ILE A 93 -10.70 -4.47 -3.99
C ILE A 93 -10.04 -3.53 -2.98
N GLY A 94 -9.30 -2.56 -3.51
CA GLY A 94 -8.66 -1.48 -2.79
C GLY A 94 -9.11 -0.15 -3.39
N VAL A 95 -9.51 0.76 -2.51
CA VAL A 95 -9.93 2.11 -2.88
C VAL A 95 -9.31 3.09 -1.91
N VAL A 96 -8.77 4.20 -2.42
CA VAL A 96 -8.28 5.29 -1.58
C VAL A 96 -8.93 6.58 -2.03
N LEU A 97 -9.75 7.16 -1.14
CA LEU A 97 -10.33 8.47 -1.35
C LEU A 97 -9.49 9.54 -0.65
N ILE A 98 -9.01 10.51 -1.41
CA ILE A 98 -8.18 11.62 -0.94
C ILE A 98 -9.03 12.89 -1.01
N SER A 99 -9.27 13.48 0.15
CA SER A 99 -9.99 14.76 0.24
C SER A 99 -9.13 15.94 -0.26
N PRO A 100 -9.74 17.09 -0.60
CA PRO A 100 -9.01 18.31 -0.95
C PRO A 100 -8.03 18.76 0.16
N LYS A 101 -8.35 18.43 1.42
CA LYS A 101 -7.52 18.67 2.60
C LYS A 101 -6.41 17.63 2.79
N LYS A 102 -6.11 16.83 1.77
CA LYS A 102 -5.12 15.74 1.76
C LYS A 102 -5.33 14.68 2.85
N LYS A 103 -6.56 14.51 3.34
CA LYS A 103 -6.94 13.37 4.19
C LYS A 103 -7.19 12.14 3.33
N PHE A 104 -6.52 11.04 3.68
CA PHE A 104 -6.68 9.72 3.06
C PHE A 104 -7.76 8.90 3.77
N ILE A 105 -8.64 8.28 3.00
CA ILE A 105 -9.71 7.40 3.47
C ILE A 105 -9.58 6.08 2.67
N PRO A 106 -8.82 5.10 3.20
CA PRO A 106 -8.67 3.80 2.55
C PRO A 106 -9.89 2.92 2.81
N ILE A 107 -10.31 2.18 1.79
CA ILE A 107 -11.40 1.22 1.82
C ILE A 107 -10.89 -0.04 1.15
N THR A 108 -11.02 -1.18 1.83
CA THR A 108 -10.62 -2.48 1.31
C THR A 108 -11.71 -3.50 1.60
N THR A 109 -12.09 -4.27 0.60
CA THR A 109 -13.14 -5.29 0.74
C THR A 109 -12.72 -6.56 0.02
N ARG A 110 -12.97 -7.71 0.64
CA ARG A 110 -12.86 -9.01 -0.03
C ARG A 110 -14.17 -9.31 -0.74
N LEU A 111 -14.12 -9.65 -2.02
CA LEU A 111 -15.31 -10.08 -2.75
C LEU A 111 -15.57 -11.57 -2.45
N CYS A 112 -16.81 -11.89 -2.09
CA CYS A 112 -17.24 -13.25 -1.72
C CYS A 112 -17.88 -14.00 -2.89
N PHE A 113 -17.58 -13.60 -4.12
CA PHE A 113 -18.04 -14.23 -5.35
C PHE A 113 -16.87 -14.34 -6.33
N ASP A 114 -16.94 -15.31 -7.23
CA ASP A 114 -15.90 -15.51 -8.23
C ASP A 114 -15.88 -14.35 -9.23
N CYS A 115 -14.72 -13.72 -9.40
CA CYS A 115 -14.58 -12.61 -10.33
C CYS A 115 -13.23 -12.63 -11.06
N THR A 116 -13.19 -12.07 -12.27
CA THR A 116 -11.92 -11.81 -12.98
C THR A 116 -11.25 -10.55 -12.40
N THR A 117 -9.98 -10.29 -12.77
CA THR A 117 -9.29 -9.05 -12.37
C THR A 117 -10.04 -7.81 -12.81
N ASN A 118 -10.50 -7.78 -14.07
CA ASN A 118 -11.29 -6.68 -14.61
C ASN A 118 -12.62 -6.48 -13.85
N MET A 119 -13.26 -7.57 -13.40
CA MET A 119 -14.46 -7.46 -12.56
C MET A 119 -14.12 -6.90 -11.17
N ALA A 120 -13.00 -7.31 -10.57
CA ALA A 120 -12.56 -6.74 -9.30
C ALA A 120 -12.29 -5.22 -9.42
N GLU A 121 -11.68 -4.77 -10.51
CA GLU A 121 -11.49 -3.34 -10.79
C GLU A 121 -12.81 -2.59 -10.96
N TYR A 122 -13.81 -3.21 -11.62
CA TYR A 122 -15.16 -2.63 -11.73
C TYR A 122 -15.83 -2.48 -10.36
N GLU A 123 -15.73 -3.51 -9.51
CA GLU A 123 -16.27 -3.47 -8.15
C GLU A 123 -15.54 -2.43 -7.29
N ALA A 124 -14.22 -2.28 -7.46
CA ALA A 124 -13.45 -1.21 -6.83
C ALA A 124 -13.99 0.16 -7.25
N CYS A 125 -14.25 0.37 -8.55
CA CYS A 125 -14.83 1.60 -9.08
C CYS A 125 -16.21 1.90 -8.50
N ALA A 126 -17.11 0.91 -8.50
CA ALA A 126 -18.46 1.06 -7.94
C ALA A 126 -18.42 1.44 -6.45
N MET A 127 -17.57 0.77 -5.67
CA MET A 127 -17.36 1.07 -4.25
C MET A 127 -16.74 2.45 -4.04
N GLY A 128 -15.78 2.84 -4.88
CA GLY A 128 -15.18 4.16 -4.82
C GLY A 128 -16.18 5.29 -5.13
N ILE A 129 -17.04 5.11 -6.12
CA ILE A 129 -18.12 6.06 -6.41
C ILE A 129 -19.08 6.16 -5.22
N LEU A 130 -19.50 5.05 -4.62
CA LEU A 130 -20.34 5.06 -3.43
C LEU A 130 -19.69 5.85 -2.28
N ALA A 131 -18.42 5.61 -1.99
CA ALA A 131 -17.68 6.32 -0.95
C ALA A 131 -17.58 7.84 -1.22
N THR A 132 -17.47 8.24 -2.49
CA THR A 132 -17.43 9.66 -2.88
C THR A 132 -18.78 10.35 -2.70
N LEU A 133 -19.89 9.64 -2.98
CA LEU A 133 -21.25 10.13 -2.76
C LEU A 133 -21.53 10.35 -1.27
N GLU A 134 -21.14 9.39 -0.43
CA GLU A 134 -21.23 9.53 1.04
C GLU A 134 -20.40 10.72 1.55
N SER A 135 -19.24 10.94 0.93
CA SER A 135 -18.34 12.07 1.24
C SER A 135 -18.79 13.40 0.64
N LYS A 136 -19.89 13.43 -0.14
CA LYS A 136 -20.44 14.61 -0.82
C LYS A 136 -19.42 15.31 -1.73
N ALA A 137 -18.53 14.55 -2.36
CA ALA A 137 -17.58 15.06 -3.33
C ALA A 137 -18.31 15.59 -4.57
N LYS A 138 -17.98 16.81 -5.01
CA LYS A 138 -18.58 17.42 -6.22
C LYS A 138 -17.70 17.31 -7.45
N VAL A 139 -16.38 17.32 -7.24
CA VAL A 139 -15.37 17.20 -8.29
C VAL A 139 -14.47 16.05 -7.88
N LEU A 140 -14.33 15.09 -8.79
CA LEU A 140 -13.60 13.85 -8.56
C LEU A 140 -12.65 13.59 -9.72
N GLU A 141 -11.42 13.24 -9.38
CA GLU A 141 -10.44 12.72 -10.32
C GLU A 141 -10.15 11.27 -9.98
N VAL A 142 -10.31 10.39 -10.95
CA VAL A 142 -10.27 8.94 -10.74
C VAL A 142 -9.02 8.39 -11.42
N TYR A 143 -8.24 7.62 -10.67
CA TYR A 143 -7.08 6.89 -11.14
C TYR A 143 -7.24 5.41 -10.80
N GLY A 144 -6.82 4.56 -11.72
CA GLY A 144 -6.75 3.13 -11.54
C GLY A 144 -6.28 2.48 -12.83
N ASP A 145 -5.89 1.22 -12.76
CA ASP A 145 -5.46 0.41 -13.92
C ASP A 145 -6.65 -0.03 -14.79
N LEU A 146 -7.64 0.84 -14.88
CA LEU A 146 -8.89 0.75 -15.63
C LEU A 146 -8.68 0.88 -17.14
N ALA A 147 -7.55 0.43 -17.71
CA ALA A 147 -7.21 0.68 -19.11
C ALA A 147 -8.31 0.21 -20.10
N LEU A 148 -8.99 -0.90 -19.79
CA LEU A 148 -10.12 -1.38 -20.59
C LEU A 148 -11.41 -0.57 -20.36
N ILE A 149 -11.58 -0.01 -19.17
CA ILE A 149 -12.80 0.72 -18.75
C ILE A 149 -12.73 2.19 -19.19
N ILE A 150 -11.55 2.82 -19.15
CA ILE A 150 -11.32 4.18 -19.67
C ILE A 150 -11.66 4.23 -21.16
N ASN A 151 -11.27 3.23 -21.95
CA ASN A 151 -11.63 3.17 -23.37
C ASN A 151 -13.15 3.02 -23.58
N GLN A 152 -13.82 2.16 -22.80
CA GLN A 152 -15.28 1.99 -22.89
C GLN A 152 -16.07 3.23 -22.45
N LEU A 153 -15.62 3.95 -21.43
CA LEU A 153 -16.27 5.18 -20.95
C LEU A 153 -16.03 6.37 -21.90
N ASN A 154 -14.87 6.41 -22.55
CA ASN A 154 -14.53 7.45 -23.52
C ASN A 154 -15.09 7.20 -24.92
N GLN A 155 -15.77 6.08 -25.16
CA GLN A 155 -16.28 5.67 -26.49
C GLN A 155 -15.20 5.63 -27.59
N GLU A 156 -13.98 5.20 -27.25
CA GLU A 156 -12.91 4.90 -28.22
C GLU A 156 -12.66 3.39 -28.33
#